data_AF-A0A3D3B210-F1
#
_entry.id   AF-A0A3D3B210-F1
#
_cell.length_a   1.000
_cell.length_b   1.000
_cell.length_c   1.000
_cell.angle_alpha   90.00
_cell.angle_beta   90.00
_cell.angle_gamma   90.00
#
_symmetry.space_group_name_H-M   'P 1'
#
loop_
_entity.id
_entity.type
_entity.pdbx_description
1 polymer ?
#
loop_
_entity_poly.entity_id
_entity_poly.type
_entity_poly.pdbx_seq_one_letter_code
_entity_poly.pdbx_strand_id
1 'polypeptide(L)'
;NDALAPVRLPVFALDENDWASALMGATRGASLPPQTLCMSNVGISGIRTGMLMRKSPFTVCVVGGGFTGSAAAIACLTRIKTPFRLVMIEPSSALGRGVAYGSHHPLNLLNVRTRNLSIRAGQPGDFLNWAFGQLDQGENQAGLHEALAHTFLPRQLFGEYVR
;
A
#
# COMPACT_ATOMS: atom_id res chain seq x y z
N ASN A 1 -9.17 30.00 29.70
CA ASN A 1 -7.77 29.92 29.24
C ASN A 1 -7.53 28.44 29.01
N ASP A 2 -7.64 27.98 27.77
CA ASP A 2 -7.04 26.73 27.28
C ASP A 2 -7.33 26.64 25.77
N ALA A 3 -6.33 27.04 25.00
CA ALA A 3 -6.35 27.00 23.55
C ALA A 3 -6.17 25.55 23.09
N LEU A 4 -7.17 25.02 22.38
CA LEU A 4 -7.04 23.78 21.62
C LEU A 4 -5.98 23.99 20.54
N ALA A 5 -4.78 23.47 20.76
CA ALA A 5 -3.73 23.43 19.76
C ALA A 5 -4.17 22.52 18.58
N PRO A 6 -3.88 22.90 17.32
CA PRO A 6 -4.24 22.09 16.18
C PRO A 6 -3.46 20.76 16.20
N VAL A 7 -4.20 19.65 16.29
CA VAL A 7 -3.65 18.30 16.18
C VAL A 7 -3.12 18.10 14.75
N ARG A 8 -1.79 18.09 14.60
CA ARG A 8 -1.14 17.67 13.35
C ARG A 8 -1.30 16.15 13.22
N LEU A 9 -2.25 15.71 12.40
CA LEU A 9 -2.33 14.31 11.99
C LEU A 9 -1.14 14.00 11.06
N PRO A 10 -0.45 12.86 11.24
CA PRO A 10 0.59 12.45 10.30
C PRO A 10 -0.04 12.22 8.93
N VAL A 11 0.36 13.03 7.95
CA VAL A 11 0.02 12.82 6.54
C VAL A 11 1.14 11.97 5.95
N PHE A 12 0.88 10.69 5.73
CA PHE A 12 1.78 9.84 4.95
C PHE A 12 1.58 10.17 3.48
N ALA A 13 2.49 10.98 2.93
CA ALA A 13 2.63 11.16 1.49
C ALA A 13 3.65 10.13 1.01
N LEU A 14 3.20 9.13 0.27
CA LEU A 14 4.10 8.23 -0.45
C LEU A 14 4.59 8.99 -1.68
N ASP A 15 5.90 9.22 -1.76
CA ASP A 15 6.57 9.85 -2.91
C ASP A 15 6.76 8.83 -4.05
N GLU A 16 6.84 9.32 -5.29
CA GLU A 16 7.06 8.52 -6.51
C GLU A 16 8.38 7.73 -6.50
N ASN A 17 9.27 7.93 -5.53
CA ASN A 17 10.57 7.24 -5.43
C ASN A 17 10.64 6.11 -4.38
N ASP A 18 9.64 5.94 -3.52
CA ASP A 18 9.71 4.93 -2.44
C ASP A 18 9.44 3.48 -2.91
N TRP A 19 8.85 3.29 -4.09
CA TRP A 19 8.46 1.95 -4.57
C TRP A 19 9.63 1.14 -5.13
N ALA A 20 10.67 1.79 -5.67
CA ALA A 20 11.78 1.10 -6.32
C ALA A 20 12.69 0.37 -5.31
N SER A 21 12.74 0.86 -4.07
CA SER A 21 13.60 0.32 -3.01
C SER A 21 12.98 -0.88 -2.27
N ALA A 22 11.65 -1.01 -2.29
CA ALA A 22 10.94 -2.09 -1.56
C ALA A 22 10.84 -3.40 -2.37
N LEU A 23 11.01 -3.35 -3.69
CA LEU A 23 10.96 -4.51 -4.59
C LEU A 23 12.33 -5.14 -4.89
N MET A 24 13.43 -4.49 -4.50
CA MET A 24 14.79 -4.98 -4.74
C MET A 24 15.50 -5.16 -3.40
N GLY A 25 15.45 -6.38 -2.88
CA GLY A 25 16.17 -6.79 -1.68
C GLY A 25 17.64 -6.40 -1.73
N ALA A 26 18.14 -6.04 -0.55
CA ALA A 26 19.53 -5.72 -0.26
C ALA A 26 20.51 -6.78 -0.79
N THR A 27 21.30 -6.40 -1.79
CA THR A 27 22.62 -7.01 -2.06
C THR A 27 23.66 -5.91 -2.27
N ARG A 28 24.44 -5.71 -1.20
CA ARG A 28 25.83 -5.26 -1.13
C ARG A 28 26.40 -4.39 -2.27
N GLY A 29 26.78 -3.17 -1.89
CA GLY A 29 28.02 -2.53 -2.33
C GLY A 29 27.99 -1.88 -3.72
N ALA A 30 27.72 -0.56 -3.75
CA ALA A 30 28.17 0.29 -4.84
C ALA A 30 28.34 1.74 -4.34
N SER A 31 29.52 2.28 -4.62
CA SER A 31 29.97 3.63 -4.33
C SER A 31 29.12 4.72 -4.98
N LEU A 32 28.85 5.80 -4.24
CA LEU A 32 28.34 7.08 -4.77
C LEU A 32 29.32 7.69 -5.79
N PRO A 33 28.87 8.14 -6.99
CA PRO A 33 29.65 9.08 -7.79
C PRO A 33 29.39 10.54 -7.33
N PRO A 34 30.38 11.44 -7.55
CA PRO A 34 30.38 12.79 -6.98
C PRO A 34 29.38 13.72 -7.68
N GLN A 35 28.89 14.70 -6.92
CA GLN A 35 28.09 15.80 -7.44
C GLN A 35 28.97 16.69 -8.32
N THR A 36 28.72 16.72 -9.63
CA THR A 36 29.29 17.75 -10.50
C THR A 36 28.27 18.86 -10.69
N LEU A 37 28.52 19.96 -9.98
CA LEU A 37 27.99 21.29 -10.21
C LEU A 37 28.28 21.70 -11.66
N CYS A 38 27.27 21.81 -12.53
CA CYS A 38 27.42 22.48 -13.82
C CYS A 38 26.73 23.84 -13.77
N MET A 39 27.56 24.88 -13.90
CA MET A 39 27.19 26.28 -13.91
C MET A 39 26.26 26.60 -15.09
N SER A 40 25.34 27.53 -14.81
CA SER A 40 24.42 28.17 -15.74
C SER A 40 25.09 28.69 -17.01
N ASN A 41 24.54 28.29 -18.17
CA ASN A 41 24.59 29.12 -19.38
C ASN A 41 23.17 29.48 -19.79
N VAL A 42 22.82 30.75 -19.55
CA VAL A 42 21.62 31.39 -20.08
C VAL A 42 21.80 31.50 -21.60
N GLY A 43 21.13 30.61 -22.33
CA GLY A 43 20.92 30.71 -23.77
C GLY A 43 19.46 31.07 -24.04
N ILE A 44 19.21 32.35 -24.29
CA ILE A 44 17.92 32.81 -24.85
C ILE A 44 17.97 32.49 -26.35
N SER A 45 17.43 31.33 -26.75
CA SER A 45 17.10 31.08 -28.15
C SER A 45 16.00 30.04 -28.27
N GLY A 46 14.92 30.42 -28.95
CA GLY A 46 13.89 29.51 -29.44
C GLY A 46 12.63 29.50 -28.60
N ILE A 47 11.62 30.22 -29.07
CA ILE A 47 10.22 29.95 -28.80
C ILE A 47 9.96 28.48 -29.17
N ARG A 48 9.87 27.58 -28.18
CA ARG A 48 9.34 26.24 -28.38
C ARG A 48 7.82 26.29 -28.21
N THR A 49 7.14 26.24 -29.34
CA THR A 49 5.74 25.86 -29.46
C THR A 49 5.43 24.68 -28.53
N GLY A 50 4.54 24.90 -27.57
CA GLY A 50 4.01 23.86 -26.69
C GLY A 50 4.70 23.78 -25.33
N MET A 51 4.63 24.83 -24.51
CA MET A 51 4.61 24.63 -23.07
C MET A 51 3.33 23.86 -22.75
N LEU A 52 3.37 22.53 -22.86
CA LEU A 52 2.33 21.65 -22.34
C LEU A 52 2.11 22.12 -20.91
N MET A 53 0.93 22.69 -20.63
CA MET A 53 0.50 22.85 -19.25
C MET A 53 0.56 21.46 -18.65
N ARG A 54 1.59 21.20 -17.84
CA ARG A 54 1.66 20.01 -17.01
C ARG A 54 0.47 20.15 -16.08
N LYS A 55 -0.66 19.55 -16.46
CA LYS A 55 -1.85 19.52 -15.64
C LYS A 55 -1.38 18.95 -14.32
N SER A 56 -1.45 19.76 -13.27
CA SER A 56 -1.03 19.31 -11.95
C SER A 56 -1.79 18.02 -11.65
N PRO A 57 -1.09 16.95 -11.21
CA PRO A 57 -1.73 15.69 -10.94
C PRO A 57 -2.87 15.95 -9.94
N PHE A 58 -4.06 15.44 -10.25
CA PHE A 58 -5.19 15.58 -9.34
C PHE A 58 -4.89 14.79 -8.06
N THR A 59 -5.48 15.21 -6.94
CA THR A 59 -5.27 14.57 -5.64
C THR A 59 -6.50 13.76 -5.24
N VAL A 60 -6.27 12.51 -4.85
CA VAL A 60 -7.27 11.63 -4.23
C VAL A 60 -6.96 11.57 -2.74
N CYS A 61 -7.91 11.97 -1.90
CA CYS A 61 -7.79 11.86 -0.45
C CYS A 61 -8.70 10.74 0.05
N VAL A 62 -8.12 9.79 0.80
CA VAL A 62 -8.83 8.70 1.47
C VAL A 62 -8.80 8.97 2.98
N VAL A 63 -9.98 9.11 3.58
CA VAL A 63 -10.13 9.31 5.03
C VAL A 63 -10.48 7.97 5.67
N GLY A 64 -9.64 7.54 6.61
CA GLY A 64 -9.64 6.21 7.18
C GLY A 64 -8.64 5.29 6.47
N GLY A 65 -7.71 4.75 7.22
CA GLY A 65 -6.70 3.78 6.83
C GLY A 65 -7.01 2.36 7.30
N GLY A 66 -8.26 2.06 7.64
CA GLY A 66 -8.73 0.69 7.83
C GLY A 66 -8.89 -0.06 6.50
N PHE A 67 -9.52 -1.24 6.55
CA PHE A 67 -9.64 -2.12 5.38
C PHE A 67 -10.21 -1.42 4.14
N THR A 68 -11.33 -0.73 4.29
CA THR A 68 -12.00 -0.05 3.17
C THR A 68 -11.12 1.04 2.56
N GLY A 69 -10.40 1.79 3.39
CA GLY A 69 -9.48 2.84 2.95
C GLY A 69 -8.29 2.27 2.19
N SER A 70 -7.66 1.22 2.73
CA SER A 70 -6.57 0.52 2.05
C SER A 70 -7.02 -0.14 0.75
N ALA A 71 -8.20 -0.77 0.72
CA ALA A 71 -8.77 -1.34 -0.49
C ALA A 71 -9.04 -0.26 -1.56
N ALA A 72 -9.56 0.90 -1.16
CA ALA A 72 -9.76 2.04 -2.06
C ALA A 72 -8.43 2.60 -2.58
N ALA A 73 -7.43 2.76 -1.72
CA ALA A 73 -6.07 3.18 -2.08
C ALA A 73 -5.46 2.23 -3.13
N ILE A 74 -5.50 0.91 -2.88
CA ILE A 74 -5.05 -0.11 -3.82
C ILE A 74 -5.84 -0.04 -5.13
N ALA A 75 -7.15 0.13 -5.07
CA ALA A 75 -7.97 0.28 -6.28
C ALA A 75 -7.58 1.53 -7.10
N CYS A 76 -7.29 2.66 -6.45
CA CYS A 76 -6.80 3.87 -7.12
C CYS A 76 -5.45 3.60 -7.79
N LEU A 77 -4.48 3.06 -7.05
CA LEU A 77 -3.13 2.77 -7.56
C LEU A 77 -3.13 1.76 -8.71
N THR A 78 -4.05 0.79 -8.67
CA THR A 78 -4.12 -0.25 -9.72
C THR A 78 -4.88 0.19 -10.97
N ARG A 79 -5.89 1.06 -10.83
CA ARG A 79 -6.81 1.42 -11.93
C ARG A 79 -6.50 2.76 -12.59
N ILE A 80 -6.02 3.76 -11.84
CA ILE A 80 -5.71 5.08 -12.39
C ILE A 80 -4.37 4.99 -13.14
N LYS A 81 -4.37 5.34 -14.42
CA LYS A 81 -3.18 5.27 -15.31
C LYS A 81 -2.52 6.62 -15.55
N THR A 82 -3.14 7.70 -15.10
CA THR A 82 -2.59 9.05 -15.18
C THR A 82 -1.91 9.41 -13.86
N PRO A 83 -0.88 10.28 -13.88
CA PRO A 83 -0.25 10.76 -12.66
C PRO A 83 -1.27 11.42 -11.73
N PHE A 84 -1.28 11.00 -10.46
CA PHE A 84 -2.14 11.53 -9.42
C PHE A 84 -1.42 11.45 -8.08
N ARG A 85 -1.85 12.28 -7.13
CA ARG A 85 -1.37 12.21 -5.74
C ARG A 85 -2.39 11.45 -4.90
N LEU A 86 -1.96 10.42 -4.17
CA LEU A 86 -2.78 9.75 -3.17
C LEU A 86 -2.41 10.26 -1.78
N VAL A 87 -3.41 10.67 -1.01
CA VAL A 87 -3.25 11.09 0.39
C VAL A 87 -4.14 10.22 1.25
N MET A 88 -3.56 9.56 2.26
CA MET A 88 -4.32 8.83 3.28
C MET A 88 -4.30 9.60 4.58
N ILE A 89 -5.47 9.73 5.22
CA ILE A 89 -5.63 10.35 6.54
C ILE A 89 -6.13 9.26 7.49
N GLU A 90 -5.29 8.85 8.42
CA GLU A 90 -5.60 7.83 9.42
C GLU A 90 -4.97 8.21 10.77
N PRO A 91 -5.74 8.26 11.87
CA PRO A 91 -5.18 8.52 13.20
C PRO A 91 -4.27 7.39 13.72
N SER A 92 -4.50 6.14 13.31
CA SER A 92 -3.65 5.00 13.64
C SER A 92 -2.28 5.08 12.97
N SER A 93 -1.24 4.60 13.66
CA SER A 93 0.10 4.44 13.10
C SER A 93 0.22 3.29 12.10
N ALA A 94 -0.78 2.41 12.02
CA ALA A 94 -0.83 1.29 11.10
C ALA A 94 -2.07 1.37 10.20
N LEU A 95 -1.83 1.22 8.90
CA LEU A 95 -2.87 1.10 7.87
C LEU A 95 -3.34 -0.36 7.74
N GLY A 96 -4.43 -0.54 7.00
CA GLY A 96 -4.94 -1.82 6.56
C GLY A 96 -5.96 -2.45 7.49
N ARG A 97 -5.59 -2.70 8.74
CA ARG A 97 -6.43 -3.49 9.67
C ARG A 97 -7.74 -2.80 10.03
N GLY A 98 -7.65 -1.51 10.37
CA GLY A 98 -8.72 -0.79 11.04
C GLY A 98 -9.20 -1.50 12.31
N VAL A 99 -10.38 -1.13 12.80
CA VAL A 99 -10.98 -1.76 14.00
C VAL A 99 -11.41 -3.20 13.73
N ALA A 100 -12.00 -3.47 12.55
CA ALA A 100 -12.63 -4.75 12.23
C ALA A 100 -11.64 -5.93 12.15
N TYR A 101 -10.40 -5.67 11.74
CA TYR A 101 -9.35 -6.68 11.58
C TYR A 101 -8.13 -6.44 12.50
N GLY A 102 -8.25 -5.48 13.42
CA GLY A 102 -7.25 -5.21 14.46
C GLY A 102 -7.40 -6.07 15.72
N SER A 103 -8.52 -6.77 15.88
CA SER A 103 -8.77 -7.63 17.05
C SER A 103 -7.76 -8.77 17.15
N HIS A 104 -7.19 -8.95 18.34
CA HIS A 104 -6.21 -10.01 18.64
C HIS A 104 -6.83 -11.35 19.09
N HIS A 105 -8.16 -11.43 19.25
CA HIS A 105 -8.76 -12.68 19.71
C HIS A 105 -8.76 -13.74 18.58
N PRO A 106 -8.14 -14.91 18.78
CA PRO A 106 -7.97 -15.92 17.71
C PRO A 106 -9.30 -16.51 17.23
N LEU A 107 -10.34 -16.49 18.07
CA LEU A 107 -11.68 -16.98 17.72
C LEU A 107 -12.52 -15.98 16.91
N ASN A 108 -12.02 -14.76 16.66
CA ASN A 108 -12.71 -13.82 15.79
C ASN A 108 -12.46 -14.18 14.33
N LEU A 109 -13.18 -15.20 13.84
CA LEU A 109 -13.04 -15.71 12.48
C LEU A 109 -13.69 -14.80 11.44
N LEU A 110 -13.24 -14.95 10.20
CA LEU A 110 -13.89 -14.38 9.02
C LEU A 110 -15.22 -15.10 8.75
N ASN A 111 -16.18 -14.38 8.19
CA ASN A 111 -17.48 -14.96 7.81
C ASN A 111 -17.49 -15.52 6.38
N VAL A 112 -16.35 -15.49 5.70
CA VAL A 112 -16.18 -15.90 4.29
C VAL A 112 -15.03 -16.89 4.22
N ARG A 113 -15.18 -17.92 3.38
CA ARG A 113 -14.13 -18.92 3.14
C ARG A 113 -12.88 -18.24 2.57
N THR A 114 -11.72 -18.70 2.99
CA THR A 114 -10.41 -18.15 2.58
C THR A 114 -10.25 -18.01 1.08
N ARG A 115 -10.67 -19.02 0.30
CA ARG A 115 -10.58 -19.00 -1.18
C ARG A 115 -11.34 -17.86 -1.85
N ASN A 116 -12.35 -17.30 -1.21
CA ASN A 116 -13.19 -16.24 -1.77
C ASN A 116 -12.69 -14.84 -1.38
N LEU A 117 -11.70 -14.74 -0.49
CA LEU A 117 -11.24 -13.47 0.05
C LEU A 117 -10.05 -12.90 -0.73
N SER A 118 -10.07 -11.59 -0.87
CA SER A 118 -9.01 -10.80 -1.50
C SER A 118 -9.22 -9.32 -1.19
N ILE A 119 -8.13 -8.57 -1.07
CA ILE A 119 -8.19 -7.10 -1.08
C ILE A 119 -8.26 -6.55 -2.50
N ARG A 120 -7.79 -7.33 -3.48
CA ARG A 120 -7.72 -6.96 -4.89
C ARG A 120 -9.00 -7.40 -5.59
N ALA A 121 -9.80 -6.42 -6.01
CA ALA A 121 -11.01 -6.70 -6.77
C ALA A 121 -10.69 -7.53 -8.03
N GLY A 122 -11.41 -8.65 -8.21
CA GLY A 122 -11.22 -9.55 -9.36
C GLY A 122 -10.11 -10.59 -9.20
N GLN A 123 -9.46 -10.70 -8.04
CA GLN A 123 -8.43 -11.70 -7.75
C GLN A 123 -8.84 -12.58 -6.55
N PRO A 124 -9.90 -13.41 -6.67
CA PRO A 124 -10.29 -14.31 -5.58
C PRO A 124 -9.14 -15.30 -5.28
N GLY A 125 -8.95 -15.62 -4.01
CA GLY A 125 -7.90 -16.55 -3.57
C GLY A 125 -6.53 -15.90 -3.36
N ASP A 126 -6.39 -14.59 -3.59
CA ASP A 126 -5.16 -13.85 -3.28
C ASP A 126 -4.81 -13.97 -1.78
N PHE A 127 -5.82 -13.86 -0.90
CA PHE A 127 -5.63 -14.09 0.54
C PHE A 127 -5.24 -15.54 0.85
N LEU A 128 -5.80 -16.52 0.14
CA LEU A 128 -5.46 -17.93 0.32
C LEU A 128 -3.99 -18.20 0.01
N ASN A 129 -3.50 -17.67 -1.11
CA ASN A 129 -2.11 -17.85 -1.52
C ASN A 129 -1.15 -17.19 -0.52
N TRP A 130 -1.49 -15.99 -0.05
CA TRP A 130 -0.73 -15.32 1.01
C TRP A 130 -0.74 -16.14 2.30
N ALA A 131 -1.91 -16.58 2.76
CA ALA A 131 -2.04 -17.34 4.01
C ALA A 131 -1.30 -18.69 3.94
N PHE A 132 -1.34 -19.36 2.79
CA PHE A 132 -0.57 -20.58 2.55
C PHE A 132 0.93 -20.31 2.70
N GLY A 133 1.47 -19.25 2.08
CA GLY A 133 2.89 -18.89 2.20
C GLY A 133 3.32 -18.51 3.63
N GLN A 134 2.40 -18.04 4.47
CA GLN A 134 2.67 -17.72 5.88
C GLN A 134 2.65 -18.97 6.79
N LEU A 135 1.88 -19.99 6.41
CA LEU A 135 1.64 -21.18 7.24
C LEU A 135 2.45 -22.40 6.81
N ASP A 136 2.88 -22.46 5.55
CA ASP A 136 3.77 -23.49 5.04
C ASP A 136 5.18 -23.31 5.63
N GLN A 137 5.51 -24.11 6.64
CA GLN A 137 6.84 -24.08 7.29
C GLN A 137 7.89 -24.89 6.52
N GLY A 138 7.71 -25.09 5.22
CA GLY A 138 8.64 -25.83 4.36
C GLY A 138 8.44 -27.35 4.39
N GLU A 139 7.37 -27.82 5.02
CA GLU A 139 6.99 -29.24 4.99
C GLU A 139 6.20 -29.60 3.73
N ASN A 140 5.83 -28.61 2.90
CA ASN A 140 5.04 -28.77 1.68
C ASN A 140 3.88 -29.75 1.89
N GLN A 141 3.15 -29.53 2.99
CA GLN A 141 2.11 -30.45 3.45
C GLN A 141 1.10 -30.66 2.33
N ALA A 142 1.13 -31.85 1.74
CA ALA A 142 0.26 -32.22 0.64
C ALA A 142 -1.20 -32.01 1.07
N GLY A 143 -1.88 -31.07 0.41
CA GLY A 143 -3.29 -30.74 0.68
C GLY A 143 -3.52 -29.59 1.66
N LEU A 144 -2.49 -28.97 2.25
CA LEU A 144 -2.67 -27.81 3.15
C LEU A 144 -3.34 -26.63 2.43
N HIS A 145 -2.93 -26.32 1.19
CA HIS A 145 -3.55 -25.25 0.40
C HIS A 145 -5.05 -25.49 0.20
N GLU A 146 -5.42 -26.70 -0.20
CA GLU A 146 -6.82 -27.09 -0.38
C GLU A 146 -7.58 -27.04 0.94
N ALA A 147 -7.00 -27.53 2.03
CA ALA A 147 -7.61 -27.44 3.35
C ALA A 147 -7.88 -25.99 3.74
N LEU A 148 -6.89 -25.10 3.58
CA LEU A 148 -7.04 -23.67 3.86
C LEU A 148 -8.12 -23.02 3.01
N ALA A 149 -8.28 -23.42 1.75
CA ALA A 149 -9.26 -22.86 0.82
C ALA A 149 -10.71 -22.91 1.37
N HIS A 150 -11.04 -23.95 2.14
CA HIS A 150 -12.38 -24.16 2.70
C HIS A 150 -12.57 -23.68 4.14
N THR A 151 -11.51 -23.21 4.79
CA THR A 151 -11.55 -22.75 6.19
C THR A 151 -11.98 -21.29 6.34
N PHE A 152 -12.28 -20.90 7.59
CA PHE A 152 -12.51 -19.53 8.01
C PHE A 152 -11.35 -19.10 8.90
N LEU A 153 -10.41 -18.31 8.35
CA LEU A 153 -9.23 -17.89 9.09
C LEU A 153 -9.54 -16.73 10.07
N PRO A 154 -8.71 -16.53 11.11
CA PRO A 154 -8.86 -15.41 12.02
C PRO A 154 -8.84 -14.06 11.31
N ARG A 155 -9.67 -13.11 11.75
CA ARG A 155 -9.72 -11.73 11.24
C ARG A 155 -8.37 -11.03 11.38
N GLN A 156 -7.62 -11.32 12.43
CA GLN A 156 -6.26 -10.77 12.61
C GLN A 156 -5.35 -11.12 11.44
N LEU A 157 -5.40 -12.38 10.99
CA LEU A 157 -4.55 -12.89 9.91
C LEU A 157 -4.93 -12.24 8.58
N PHE A 158 -6.22 -11.97 8.36
CA PHE A 158 -6.65 -11.13 7.24
C PHE A 158 -6.15 -9.67 7.38
N GLY A 159 -6.14 -9.13 8.60
CA GLY A 159 -5.55 -7.81 8.86
C GLY A 159 -4.04 -7.75 8.62
N GLU A 160 -3.33 -8.87 8.73
CA GLU A 160 -1.90 -8.99 8.38
C GLU A 160 -1.69 -9.00 6.87
N TYR A 161 -2.53 -9.74 6.14
CA TYR A 161 -2.54 -9.75 4.68
C TYR A 161 -2.79 -8.35 4.07
N VAL A 162 -3.64 -7.55 4.70
CA VAL A 162 -4.05 -6.23 4.20
C VAL A 162 -3.00 -5.14 4.45
N ARG A 163 -2.07 -5.35 5.40
CA ARG A 163 -1.04 -4.38 5.76
C ARG A 163 0.09 -4.38 4.73
#